data_AF-A0A4V6E246-F1
#
_entry.id   AF-A0A4V6E246-F1
#
_cell.length_a   1.000
_cell.length_b   1.000
_cell.length_c   1.000
_cell.angle_alpha   90.00
_cell.angle_beta   90.00
_cell.angle_gamma   90.00
#
_symmetry.space_group_name_H-M   'P 1'
#
loop_
_entity.id
_entity.type
_entity.pdbx_description
1 polymer ?
#
loop_
_entity_poly.entity_id
_entity_poly.type
_entity_poly.pdbx_seq_one_letter_code
_entity_poly.pdbx_strand_id
1 'polypeptide(L)' 'QATVSNEDGLSHLEDCEDGAYDFILMHAVIEHLEKEYVEQLLNTARRKLTDDGVISILTGNLANPLSNSIMFGDFDHKF' A
#
# COMPACT_ATOMS: atom_id res chain seq x y z
N GLN A 1 -4.91 3.27 23.05
CA GLN A 1 -6.16 3.63 22.36
C GLN A 1 -5.81 3.79 20.90
N ALA A 2 -6.50 3.11 19.99
CA ALA A 2 -6.25 3.26 18.56
C ALA A 2 -7.06 4.44 18.02
N THR A 3 -6.42 5.31 17.24
CA THR A 3 -7.11 6.31 16.43
C THR A 3 -7.62 5.60 15.17
N VAL A 4 -8.88 5.82 14.82
CA VAL A 4 -9.51 5.25 13.63
C VAL A 4 -10.03 6.39 12.78
N SER A 5 -9.61 6.43 11.52
CA SER A 5 -10.13 7.33 10.51
C SER A 5 -10.74 6.55 9.36
N ASN A 6 -11.66 7.16 8.63
CA ASN A 6 -12.25 6.62 7.41
C ASN A 6 -11.97 7.59 6.28
N GLU A 7 -10.78 7.46 5.71
CA GLU A 7 -10.25 8.33 4.67
C GLU A 7 -9.34 7.52 3.73
N ASP A 8 -8.98 8.13 2.61
CA ASP A 8 -8.03 7.55 1.67
C ASP A 8 -6.64 7.46 2.30
N GLY A 9 -6.05 6.26 2.25
CA GLY A 9 -4.77 5.99 2.92
C GLY A 9 -3.58 6.74 2.30
N LEU A 10 -3.60 7.01 0.99
CA LEU A 10 -2.54 7.80 0.35
C LEU A 10 -2.64 9.26 0.78
N SER A 11 -3.83 9.86 0.69
CA SER A 11 -4.05 11.24 1.12
C SER A 11 -3.66 11.45 2.58
N HIS A 12 -4.03 10.51 3.46
CA HIS A 12 -3.61 10.56 4.86
C HIS A 12 -2.08 10.59 5.02
N LEU A 13 -1.38 9.71 4.29
CA LEU A 13 0.08 9.67 4.35
C LEU A 13 0.71 10.95 3.78
N GLU A 14 0.16 11.54 2.73
CA GLU A 14 0.65 12.80 2.15
C GLU A 14 0.59 13.97 3.12
N ASP A 15 -0.44 14.03 3.96
CA ASP A 15 -0.64 15.07 4.99
C ASP A 15 0.26 14.88 6.23
N CYS A 16 0.84 13.70 6.41
CA CYS A 16 1.76 13.42 7.51
C CYS A 16 3.17 13.96 7.24
N GLU A 17 3.94 14.22 8.29
CA GLU A 17 5.35 14.59 8.17
C GLU A 17 6.20 13.40 7.66
N ASP A 18 7.33 13.71 7.01
CA ASP A 18 8.30 12.68 6.62
C ASP A 18 8.93 12.07 7.88
N GLY A 19 9.16 10.75 7.88
CA GLY A 19 9.64 10.03 9.06
C GLY A 19 8.64 9.91 10.22
N ALA A 20 7.35 10.19 10.01
CA ALA A 20 6.34 10.13 11.07
C ALA A 20 6.03 8.70 11.59
N TYR A 21 6.39 7.65 10.85
CA TYR A 21 6.02 6.27 11.16
C TYR A 21 7.23 5.34 11.30
N ASP A 22 7.29 4.55 12.37
CA ASP A 22 8.24 3.44 12.49
C ASP A 22 7.77 2.19 11.73
N PHE A 23 6.46 2.07 11.53
CA PHE A 23 5.86 0.90 10.91
C PHE A 23 4.58 1.23 10.14
N ILE A 24 4.44 0.68 8.94
CA ILE A 24 3.23 0.76 8.12
C ILE A 24 2.78 -0.66 7.77
N LEU A 25 1.52 -0.98 8.05
CA LEU A 25 0.89 -2.24 7.66
C LEU A 25 -0.16 -1.98 6.58
N MET A 26 -0.01 -2.64 5.44
CA MET A 26 -1.02 -2.69 4.39
C MET A 26 -1.61 -4.09 4.34
N HIS A 27 -2.90 -4.22 4.65
CA HIS A 27 -3.59 -5.49 4.69
C HIS A 27 -4.71 -5.55 3.66
N ALA A 28 -4.53 -6.36 2.63
CA ALA A 28 -5.46 -6.52 1.51
C ALA A 28 -5.82 -5.17 0.86
N VAL A 29 -4.79 -4.36 0.56
CA VAL A 29 -4.93 -3.01 0.00
C VAL A 29 -4.43 -2.98 -1.43
N ILE A 30 -3.18 -3.35 -1.64
CA ILE A 30 -2.49 -3.10 -2.91
C ILE A 30 -3.13 -3.87 -4.07
N GLU A 31 -3.75 -5.02 -3.84
CA GLU A 31 -4.46 -5.82 -4.85
C GLU A 31 -5.68 -5.14 -5.52
N HIS A 32 -6.17 -4.06 -4.94
CA HIS A 32 -7.38 -3.37 -5.38
C HIS A 32 -7.10 -2.04 -6.08
N LEU A 33 -5.83 -1.69 -6.24
CA LEU A 33 -5.40 -0.40 -6.77
C LEU A 33 -4.89 -0.57 -8.21
N GLU A 34 -4.68 0.53 -8.91
CA GLU A 34 -3.97 0.52 -10.20
C GLU A 34 -2.46 0.61 -9.96
N LYS A 35 -1.65 0.13 -10.92
CA LYS A 35 -0.18 0.10 -10.82
C LYS A 35 0.40 1.46 -10.43
N GLU A 36 0.04 2.50 -11.16
CA GLU A 36 0.57 3.85 -10.96
C GLU A 36 0.25 4.36 -9.56
N TYR A 37 -0.92 3.98 -9.04
CA TYR A 37 -1.35 4.36 -7.71
C TYR A 37 -0.58 3.58 -6.62
N VAL A 38 -0.30 2.30 -6.83
CA VAL A 38 0.57 1.52 -5.92
C VAL A 38 1.97 2.10 -5.89
N GLU A 39 2.55 2.47 -7.05
CA GLU A 39 3.86 3.11 -7.10
C GLU A 39 3.88 4.43 -6.32
N GLN A 40 2.86 5.26 -6.46
CA GLN A 40 2.71 6.50 -5.69
C GLN A 40 2.60 6.21 -4.19
N LEU A 41 1.75 5.25 -3.81
CA LEU A 41 1.54 4.85 -2.43
C LEU A 41 2.83 4.35 -1.77
N LEU A 42 3.58 3.47 -2.43
CA LEU A 42 4.83 2.92 -1.90
C LEU A 42 5.92 3.98 -1.78
N ASN A 43 6.02 4.90 -2.76
CA ASN A 43 6.97 6.01 -2.70
C ASN A 43 6.64 6.99 -1.57
N THR A 44 5.36 7.31 -1.38
CA THR A 44 4.93 8.15 -0.25
C THR A 44 5.17 7.42 1.07
N ALA A 45 4.74 6.16 1.22
CA ALA A 45 4.98 5.37 2.42
C ALA A 45 6.47 5.30 2.79
N ARG A 46 7.37 5.12 1.81
CA ARG A 46 8.82 5.13 2.05
C ARG A 46 9.33 6.44 2.65
N ARG A 47 8.80 7.59 2.24
CA ARG A 47 9.16 8.91 2.82
C ARG A 47 8.59 9.11 4.21
N LYS A 48 7.39 8.59 4.46
CA LYS A 48 6.71 8.71 5.76
C LYS A 48 7.24 7.74 6.82
N LEU A 49 7.98 6.71 6.40
CA LEU A 49 8.74 5.86 7.30
C LEU A 49 10.01 6.56 7.81
N THR A 50 10.38 6.29 9.05
CA THR A 50 11.72 6.59 9.58
C THR A 50 12.81 5.86 8.79
N ASP A 51 14.08 6.23 8.97
CA ASP A 51 15.19 5.59 8.26
C ASP A 51 15.28 4.07 8.51
N ASP A 52 14.92 3.64 9.73
CA ASP A 52 14.84 2.23 10.15
C ASP A 52 13.41 1.67 10.08
N GLY A 53 12.47 2.44 9.53
CA GLY A 53 11.06 2.10 9.48
C GLY A 53 10.77 0.94 8.53
N VAL A 54 9.74 0.16 8.85
CA VAL A 54 9.39 -1.04 8.08
C VAL A 54 7.98 -0.93 7.51
N ILE A 55 7.84 -1.31 6.24
CA ILE A 55 6.54 -1.57 5.61
C ILE A 55 6.31 -3.07 5.52
N SER A 56 5.13 -3.53 5.97
CA SER A 56 4.65 -4.89 5.79
C SER A 56 3.40 -4.89 4.93
N ILE A 57 3.43 -5.66 3.85
CA ILE A 57 2.32 -5.76 2.91
C ILE A 57 1.83 -7.21 2.93
N LEU A 58 0.60 -7.39 3.39
CA LEU A 58 -0.13 -8.64 3.23
C LEU A 58 -1.09 -8.49 2.06
N THR A 59 -0.81 -9.23 0.98
CA THR A 59 -1.63 -9.25 -0.23
C THR A 59 -1.91 -10.70 -0.64
N GLY A 60 -2.91 -10.90 -1.49
CA GLY A 60 -3.26 -12.21 -2.02
C GLY A 60 -2.11 -12.89 -2.80
N ASN A 61 -2.03 -14.21 -2.70
CA ASN A 61 -1.06 -14.99 -3.46
C ASN A 61 -1.48 -15.07 -4.94
N LEU A 62 -0.87 -14.23 -5.76
CA LEU A 62 -1.12 -14.15 -7.21
C LEU A 62 -0.74 -15.43 -7.97
N ALA A 63 0.12 -16.28 -7.43
CA ALA A 63 0.48 -17.56 -8.04
C ALA A 63 -0.59 -18.66 -7.80
N ASN A 64 -1.61 -18.38 -7.00
CA ASN A 64 -2.68 -19.32 -6.72
C ASN A 64 -3.85 -19.15 -7.72
N PRO A 65 -4.13 -20.15 -8.59
CA PRO A 65 -5.16 -20.07 -9.64
C PRO A 65 -6.60 -20.04 -9.10
N LEU A 66 -6.79 -20.19 -7.78
CA LEU A 66 -8.09 -20.09 -7.12
C LEU A 66 -8.44 -18.65 -6.68
N SER A 67 -7.53 -17.69 -6.88
CA SER A 67 -7.63 -16.30 -6.40
C SER A 67 -8.01 -15.33 -7.53
N ASN A 68 -9.08 -15.63 -8.28
CA ASN A 68 -9.42 -14.95 -9.54
C ASN A 68 -10.18 -13.60 -9.40
N SER A 69 -9.97 -12.85 -8.32
CA SER A 69 -10.58 -11.52 -8.14
C SER A 69 -9.60 -10.49 -7.57
N ILE A 70 -8.35 -10.54 -8.05
CA ILE A 70 -7.25 -9.70 -7.59
C ILE A 70 -6.78 -8.89 -8.81
N MET A 71 -6.84 -7.56 -8.73
CA MET A 71 -6.57 -6.64 -9.85
C MET A 71 -5.07 -6.32 -9.93
N PHE A 72 -4.22 -7.34 -9.93
CA PHE A 72 -2.77 -7.20 -10.17
C PHE A 72 -2.22 -8.51 -10.74
N GLY A 73 -2.61 -8.83 -11.97
CA GLY A 73 -2.09 -9.99 -12.69
C GLY A 73 -0.83 -9.70 -13.51
N ASP A 74 -0.59 -8.43 -13.87
CA ASP A 74 0.49 -8.10 -14.79
C ASP A 74 0.86 -6.61 -14.75
N PHE A 75 2.14 -6.31 -14.51
CA PHE A 75 2.69 -4.95 -14.60
C PHE A 75 3.00 -4.55 -16.06
N ASP A 76 2.83 -5.46 -17.03
CA ASP A 76 3.11 -5.29 -18.47
C ASP A 76 1.84 -5.15 -19.34
N HIS A 77 0.65 -5.46 -18.84
CA HIS A 77 -0.58 -5.28 -19.62
C HIS A 77 -1.20 -3.92 -19.36
N LYS A 78 -1.10 -3.03 -20.34
CA LYS A 78 -1.92 -1.82 -20.43
C LYS A 78 -3.32 -2.22 -20.89
N PHE A 79 -4.34 -1.95 -20.08
CA PHE A 79 -5.74 -2.05 -20.49
C PHE A 79 -6.13 -0.85 -21.37
#